data_AF-A0A2S7R9K6-F1
#
_entry.id   AF-A0A2S7R9K6-F1
#
_cell.length_a   1.000
_cell.length_b   1.000
_cell.length_c   1.000
_cell.angle_alpha   90.00
_cell.angle_beta   90.00
_cell.angle_gamma   90.00
#
_symmetry.space_group_name_H-M   'P 1'
#
loop_
_entity.id
_entity.type
_entity.pdbx_description
1 polymer ?
#
loop_
_entity_poly.entity_id
_entity_poly.type
_entity_poly.pdbx_seq_one_letter_code
_entity_poly.pdbx_strand_id
1 'polypeptide(L)'
;MDYLDIIHRLEEITTTESAKQDLRLAYRGIRDEKVNQMPEEQAKERFVYYMRPYFIFQLYPRLYREKRWLGLTFDEYIKGINKALVKSGKNPIKSIKGAVA
;
A
#
# COMPACT_ATOMS: atom_id res chain seq x y z
N MET A 1 11.31 -4.56 3.52
CA MET A 1 9.87 -4.51 3.83
C MET A 1 9.17 -5.52 2.95
N ASP A 2 8.16 -6.23 3.42
CA ASP A 2 7.38 -7.15 2.58
C ASP A 2 6.15 -6.42 2.03
N TYR A 3 6.17 -6.07 0.74
CA TYR A 3 5.08 -5.35 0.10
C TYR A 3 3.86 -6.24 -0.19
N LEU A 4 4.05 -7.56 -0.34
CA LEU A 4 2.95 -8.50 -0.54
C LEU A 4 2.16 -8.72 0.76
N ASP A 5 2.86 -8.79 1.90
CA ASP A 5 2.22 -8.85 3.23
C ASP A 5 1.31 -7.63 3.47
N ILE A 6 1.74 -6.44 3.05
CA ILE A 6 0.93 -5.22 3.18
C ILE A 6 -0.40 -5.37 2.44
N ILE A 7 -0.38 -5.92 1.23
CA ILE A 7 -1.59 -6.13 0.42
C ILE A 7 -2.51 -7.14 1.10
N HIS A 8 -1.98 -8.28 1.55
CA HIS A 8 -2.79 -9.29 2.25
C HIS A 8 -3.47 -8.72 3.50
N ARG A 9 -2.76 -7.92 4.28
CA ARG A 9 -3.34 -7.25 5.46
C ARG A 9 -4.42 -6.24 5.10
N LEU A 10 -4.29 -5.58 3.95
CA LEU A 10 -5.35 -4.71 3.43
C LEU A 10 -6.55 -5.51 2.94
N GLU A 11 -6.35 -6.67 2.31
CA GLU A 11 -7.44 -7.56 1.89
C GLU A 11 -8.29 -8.01 3.09
N GLU A 12 -7.66 -8.32 4.23
CA GLU A 12 -8.36 -8.72 5.47
C GLU A 12 -9.34 -7.66 6.01
N ILE A 13 -9.10 -6.38 5.73
CA ILE A 13 -9.97 -5.28 6.20
C ILE A 13 -10.87 -4.73 5.09
N THR A 14 -10.75 -5.25 3.87
CA THR A 14 -11.47 -4.77 2.69
C THR A 14 -12.74 -5.58 2.47
N THR A 15 -13.89 -4.89 2.47
CA THR A 15 -15.20 -5.56 2.37
C THR A 15 -15.84 -5.47 0.99
N THR A 16 -15.46 -4.50 0.16
CA THR A 16 -16.08 -4.29 -1.16
C THR A 16 -15.33 -5.01 -2.27
N GLU A 17 -16.06 -5.56 -3.25
CA GLU A 17 -15.44 -6.27 -4.37
C GLU A 17 -14.59 -5.36 -5.26
N SER A 18 -14.99 -4.11 -5.46
CA SER A 18 -14.20 -3.11 -6.20
C SER A 18 -12.83 -2.90 -5.54
N ALA A 19 -12.80 -2.71 -4.22
CA ALA A 19 -11.54 -2.54 -3.50
C ALA A 19 -10.68 -3.82 -3.50
N LYS A 20 -11.30 -5.01 -3.44
CA LYS A 20 -10.58 -6.28 -3.62
C LYS A 20 -10.02 -6.44 -5.03
N GLN A 21 -10.67 -5.91 -6.06
CA GLN A 21 -10.13 -5.92 -7.43
C GLN A 21 -8.88 -5.05 -7.53
N ASP A 22 -8.91 -3.85 -6.94
CA ASP A 22 -7.73 -2.96 -6.90
C ASP A 22 -6.55 -3.64 -6.19
N LEU A 23 -6.78 -4.30 -5.04
CA LEU A 23 -5.75 -5.04 -4.31
C LEU A 23 -5.23 -6.25 -5.09
N ARG A 24 -6.09 -7.00 -5.78
CA ARG A 24 -5.68 -8.12 -6.64
C ARG A 24 -4.77 -7.67 -7.79
N LEU A 25 -5.07 -6.52 -8.40
CA LEU A 25 -4.23 -5.94 -9.45
C LEU A 25 -2.87 -5.51 -8.88
N ALA A 26 -2.86 -4.84 -7.72
CA ALA A 26 -1.63 -4.45 -7.05
C ALA A 26 -0.78 -5.67 -6.67
N TYR A 27 -1.40 -6.73 -6.14
CA TYR A 27 -0.75 -7.99 -5.80
C TYR A 27 -0.04 -8.61 -7.00
N ARG A 28 -0.75 -8.74 -8.13
CA ARG A 28 -0.18 -9.29 -9.37
C ARG A 28 1.01 -8.46 -9.83
N GLY A 29 0.86 -7.13 -9.90
CA GLY A 29 1.94 -6.25 -10.32
C GLY A 29 3.19 -6.36 -9.44
N ILE A 30 3.01 -6.31 -8.13
CA ILE A 30 4.11 -6.40 -7.15
C ILE A 30 4.80 -7.76 -7.21
N ARG A 31 4.04 -8.85 -7.35
CA ARG A 31 4.57 -10.21 -7.47
C ARG A 31 5.30 -10.42 -8.79
N ASP A 32 4.68 -10.06 -9.91
CA ASP A 32 5.17 -10.37 -11.25
C ASP A 32 6.40 -9.54 -11.59
N GLU A 33 6.47 -8.28 -11.15
CA GLU A 33 7.69 -7.46 -11.24
C GLU A 33 8.75 -7.81 -10.18
N LYS A 34 8.44 -8.71 -9.22
CA LYS A 34 9.32 -9.07 -8.10
C LYS A 34 9.77 -7.86 -7.28
N VAL A 35 8.85 -6.96 -6.96
CA VAL A 35 9.12 -5.68 -6.27
C VAL A 35 9.87 -5.86 -4.93
N ASN A 36 9.58 -6.93 -4.18
CA ASN A 36 10.30 -7.25 -2.92
C ASN A 36 11.81 -7.54 -3.13
N GLN A 37 12.25 -7.83 -4.36
CA GLN A 37 13.64 -8.15 -4.72
C GLN A 37 14.36 -6.96 -5.35
N MET A 38 13.66 -5.84 -5.57
CA MET A 38 14.23 -4.63 -6.16
C MET A 38 15.05 -3.84 -5.13
N PRO A 39 15.98 -2.97 -5.58
CA PRO A 39 16.56 -1.94 -4.73
C PRO A 39 15.48 -1.09 -4.06
N GLU A 40 15.70 -0.69 -2.81
CA GLU A 40 14.67 -0.11 -1.94
C GLU A 40 13.92 1.07 -2.59
N GLU A 41 14.64 2.03 -3.18
CA GLU A 41 14.03 3.19 -3.83
C GLU A 41 13.14 2.79 -5.01
N GLN A 42 13.61 1.87 -5.86
CA GLN A 42 12.82 1.36 -6.97
C GLN A 42 11.59 0.58 -6.46
N ALA A 43 11.75 -0.20 -5.39
CA ALA A 43 10.67 -0.96 -4.79
C ALA A 43 9.56 -0.04 -4.24
N LYS A 44 9.94 1.05 -3.57
CA LYS A 44 9.01 2.08 -3.06
C LYS A 44 8.22 2.73 -4.20
N GLU A 45 8.90 3.13 -5.27
CA GLU A 45 8.26 3.72 -6.45
C GLU A 45 7.24 2.76 -7.08
N ARG A 46 7.62 1.50 -7.27
CA ARG A 46 6.74 0.47 -7.85
C ARG A 46 5.57 0.13 -6.93
N PHE A 47 5.80 0.06 -5.62
CA PHE A 47 4.73 -0.11 -4.66
C PHE A 47 3.71 1.03 -4.74
N VAL A 48 4.15 2.29 -4.74
CA VAL A 48 3.27 3.46 -4.85
C VAL A 48 2.49 3.43 -6.16
N TYR A 49 3.14 3.08 -7.27
CA TYR A 49 2.48 2.95 -8.58
C TYR A 49 1.31 1.96 -8.52
N TYR A 50 1.54 0.75 -8.00
CA TYR A 50 0.54 -0.30 -7.93
C TYR A 50 -0.57 -0.04 -6.90
N MET A 51 -0.23 0.57 -5.76
CA MET A 51 -1.19 0.86 -4.70
C MET A 51 -2.05 2.09 -4.95
N ARG A 52 -1.67 2.94 -5.91
CA ARG A 52 -2.34 4.21 -6.17
C ARG A 52 -3.86 4.10 -6.37
N PRO A 53 -4.40 3.20 -7.22
CA PRO A 53 -5.84 3.09 -7.42
C PRO A 53 -6.59 2.78 -6.10
N TYR A 54 -6.16 1.76 -5.37
CA TYR A 54 -6.72 1.41 -4.07
C TYR A 54 -6.66 2.59 -3.09
N PHE A 55 -5.50 3.25 -3.02
CA PHE A 55 -5.28 4.34 -2.08
C PHE A 55 -6.19 5.55 -2.37
N ILE A 56 -6.25 6.00 -3.62
CA ILE A 56 -6.95 7.25 -3.97
C ILE A 56 -8.42 7.06 -4.27
N PHE A 57 -8.91 5.86 -4.55
CA PHE A 57 -10.33 5.60 -4.79
C PHE A 57 -11.02 4.93 -3.61
N GLN A 58 -10.31 4.09 -2.83
CA GLN A 58 -10.90 3.34 -1.73
C GLN A 58 -10.57 3.96 -0.36
N LEU A 59 -9.28 4.16 -0.06
CA LEU A 59 -8.88 4.65 1.28
C LEU A 59 -9.11 6.16 1.46
N TYR A 60 -8.72 6.95 0.46
CA TYR A 60 -8.72 8.41 0.53
C TYR A 60 -9.28 9.07 -0.75
N PRO A 61 -10.56 8.82 -1.11
CA PRO A 61 -11.23 9.39 -2.29
C PRO A 61 -11.20 10.93 -2.37
N ARG A 62 -11.03 11.60 -1.23
CA ARG A 62 -10.87 13.05 -1.18
C ARG A 62 -9.57 13.52 -1.84
N LEU A 63 -8.48 12.77 -1.76
CA LEU A 63 -7.19 13.13 -2.36
C LEU A 63 -7.26 13.12 -3.90
N TYR A 64 -8.03 12.20 -4.47
CA TYR A 64 -8.33 12.20 -5.92
C TYR A 64 -9.09 13.46 -6.33
N ARG A 65 -10.22 13.74 -5.65
CA ARG A 65 -11.08 14.90 -5.94
C ARG A 65 -10.33 16.23 -5.84
N GLU A 66 -9.41 16.34 -4.88
CA GLU A 66 -8.58 17.54 -4.66
C GLU A 66 -7.30 17.58 -5.51
N LYS A 67 -7.03 16.56 -6.36
CA LYS A 67 -5.78 16.41 -7.13
C LYS A 67 -4.50 16.42 -6.28
N ARG A 68 -4.60 16.11 -4.98
CA ARG A 68 -3.48 16.12 -4.02
C ARG A 68 -2.66 14.84 -4.02
N TRP A 69 -3.05 13.84 -4.82
CA TRP A 69 -2.39 12.55 -4.87
C TRP A 69 -1.10 12.53 -5.69
N LEU A 70 -0.88 13.53 -6.57
CA LEU A 70 0.26 13.58 -7.48
C LEU A 70 1.62 13.74 -6.77
N GLY A 71 1.63 14.35 -5.59
CA GLY A 71 2.85 14.59 -4.81
C GLY A 71 3.03 13.66 -3.62
N LEU A 72 2.20 12.64 -3.46
CA LEU A 72 2.27 11.76 -2.29
C LEU A 72 3.50 10.84 -2.37
N THR A 73 4.29 10.89 -1.32
CA THR A 73 5.47 10.07 -1.09
C THR A 73 5.11 8.66 -0.60
N PHE A 74 6.05 7.73 -0.69
CA PHE A 74 5.92 6.38 -0.13
C PHE A 74 5.53 6.42 1.36
N ASP A 75 6.15 7.28 2.16
CA ASP A 75 5.88 7.39 3.59
C ASP A 75 4.44 7.86 3.88
N GLU A 76 3.88 8.74 3.05
CA GLU A 76 2.48 9.16 3.16
C GLU A 76 1.51 8.02 2.83
N TYR A 77 1.84 7.17 1.85
CA TYR A 77 1.08 5.94 1.58
C TYR A 77 1.11 5.02 2.79
N ILE A 78 2.29 4.72 3.35
CA ILE A 78 2.43 3.85 4.53
C ILE A 78 1.69 4.42 5.74
N LYS A 79 1.77 5.74 5.97
CA LYS A 79 1.03 6.42 7.04
C LYS A 79 -0.48 6.27 6.87
N GLY A 80 -0.99 6.45 5.65
CA GLY A 80 -2.41 6.27 5.34
C GLY A 80 -2.87 4.82 5.52
N ILE A 81 -2.09 3.86 5.01
CA ILE A 81 -2.36 2.43 5.16
C ILE A 81 -2.39 2.03 6.64
N ASN A 82 -1.39 2.45 7.43
CA ASN A 82 -1.36 2.20 8.87
C ASN A 82 -2.57 2.76 9.59
N LYS A 83 -3.01 3.97 9.23
CA LYS A 83 -4.22 4.56 9.80
C LYS A 83 -5.47 3.72 9.48
N ALA A 84 -5.57 3.17 8.26
CA ALA A 84 -6.69 2.29 7.87
C ALA A 84 -6.67 0.95 8.63
N LEU A 85 -5.49 0.33 8.76
CA LEU A 85 -5.30 -0.92 9.52
C LEU A 85 -5.68 -0.73 11.00
N VAL A 86 -5.15 0.31 11.64
CA VAL A 86 -5.44 0.61 13.05
C VAL A 86 -6.92 0.91 13.28
N LYS A 87 -7.55 1.69 12.38
CA LYS A 87 -9.00 1.95 12.44
C LYS A 87 -9.83 0.68 12.38
N SER A 88 -9.32 -0.37 11.73
CA SER A 88 -9.97 -1.67 11.58
C SER A 88 -9.54 -2.69 12.65
N GLY A 89 -8.86 -2.24 13.72
CA GLY A 89 -8.39 -3.10 14.81
C GLY A 89 -7.17 -3.96 14.49
N LYS A 90 -6.49 -3.71 13.36
CA LYS A 90 -5.26 -4.41 12.98
C LYS A 90 -4.02 -3.66 13.47
N ASN A 91 -2.95 -4.40 13.69
CA ASN A 91 -1.65 -3.81 14.01
C ASN A 91 -1.15 -2.94 12.83
N PRO A 92 -0.33 -1.91 13.08
CA PRO A 92 0.35 -1.17 12.02
C PRO A 92 1.44 -2.03 11.36
N ILE A 93 1.86 -1.66 10.16
CA ILE A 93 3.04 -2.19 9.48
C ILE A 93 4.26 -1.67 10.23
N LYS A 94 5.04 -2.58 10.83
CA LYS A 94 6.34 -2.23 11.41
C LYS A 94 7.33 -2.05 10.27
N SER A 95 7.92 -0.86 10.15
CA SER A 95 9.13 -0.71 9.34
C SER A 95 10.21 -1.56 10.00
N ILE A 96 10.79 -2.51 9.26
CA ILE A 96 11.97 -3.25 9.71
C ILE A 96 13.13 -2.26 9.64
N LYS A 97 13.20 -1.31 10.59
CA LYS A 97 14.45 -0.61 10.89
C LYS A 97 15.23 -1.50 11.85
N GLY A 98 16.23 -2.19 11.31
CA GLY A 98 17.36 -2.73 12.06
C GLY A 98 17.05 -3.89 13.00
N ALA A 99 17.07 -5.11 12.47
CA ALA A 99 17.87 -6.13 13.15
C ALA A 99 19.34 -5.82 12.76
N VAL A 100 19.97 -4.91 13.51
CA VAL A 100 21.42 -4.77 13.48
C VAL A 100 21.95 -5.72 14.54
N ALA A 101 22.94 -6.50 14.13
CA ALA A 101 23.64 -7.55 14.85
C ALA A 101 24.09 -7.19 16.27
#